data_AF-A0A1I7GR72-F1
#
_entry.id   AF-A0A1I7GR72-F1
#
_cell.length_a   1.000
_cell.length_b   1.000
_cell.length_c   1.000
_cell.angle_alpha   90.00
_cell.angle_beta   90.00
_cell.angle_gamma   90.00
#
_symmetry.space_group_name_H-M   'P 1'
#
loop_
_entity.id
_entity.type
_entity.pdbx_description
1 polymer ?
#
loop_
_entity_poly.entity_id
_entity_poly.type
_entity_poly.pdbx_seq_one_letter_code
_entity_poly.pdbx_strand_id
1 'polypeptide(L)'
;MPTPTAARKTPSLQSLKGVRVLSLALNLPGPAALMRCRQMGASCVKLEPPPPQGAPAGASGDPMKHYNPTAYAALHDGVRTGLADLKTEAGQKKLHSELAKTDVLITSFRPSALVKLGLTWKALHKQHPHLSQVAIVGSLGERAEEPGHDLTYLAENDLLTGLNLPATLYADMGGSLMASEAVLQAVMHQRSKGKGVYLEVALSGAAAYMALPRAWGLTQAGSAVGGGHAGYRVYACKDGRVAVAALEPHFAASLCAAAGVEASGMKAMFTPATHETIEAWLKTRTRKELDKLAVQQDIPLHTLAP
;
A
#
# COMPACT_ATOMS: atom_id res chain seq x y z
N MET A 1 -38.03 -7.87 9.70
CA MET A 1 -36.70 -7.22 9.61
C MET A 1 -36.54 -6.69 8.20
N PRO A 2 -36.21 -5.40 7.99
CA PRO A 2 -35.98 -4.90 6.64
C PRO A 2 -34.73 -5.58 6.07
N THR A 3 -34.89 -6.20 4.91
CA THR A 3 -33.81 -6.79 4.12
C THR A 3 -32.74 -5.73 3.88
N PRO A 4 -31.44 -6.01 4.07
CA PRO A 4 -30.39 -5.03 3.80
C PRO A 4 -30.50 -4.59 2.35
N THR A 5 -30.90 -3.33 2.14
CA THR A 5 -30.99 -2.70 0.84
C THR A 5 -29.62 -2.82 0.19
N ALA A 6 -29.52 -3.56 -0.92
CA ALA A 6 -28.27 -3.72 -1.65
C ALA A 6 -27.68 -2.31 -1.87
N ALA A 7 -26.49 -2.06 -1.31
CA ALA A 7 -25.84 -0.76 -1.38
C ALA A 7 -25.81 -0.32 -2.85
N ARG A 8 -26.43 0.82 -3.14
CA ARG A 8 -26.50 1.37 -4.49
C ARG A 8 -25.07 1.62 -4.96
N LYS A 9 -24.56 0.79 -5.88
CA LYS A 9 -23.20 0.96 -6.42
C LYS A 9 -23.19 2.23 -7.26
N THR A 10 -22.71 3.33 -6.70
CA THR A 10 -22.38 4.53 -7.48
C THR A 10 -21.41 4.13 -8.59
N PRO A 11 -21.64 4.51 -9.86
CA PRO A 11 -20.72 4.21 -10.94
C PRO A 11 -19.29 4.65 -10.59
N SER A 12 -18.30 3.80 -10.82
CA SER A 12 -16.92 4.15 -10.52
C SER A 12 -16.45 5.27 -11.44
N LEU A 13 -15.95 6.36 -10.85
CA LEU A 13 -15.37 7.47 -11.60
C LEU A 13 -14.15 6.98 -12.39
N GLN A 14 -14.20 7.12 -13.72
CA GLN A 14 -13.11 6.77 -14.63
C GLN A 14 -12.17 7.97 -14.83
N SER A 15 -11.48 8.41 -13.77
CA SER A 15 -10.68 9.64 -13.74
C SER A 15 -9.52 9.67 -14.75
N LEU A 16 -9.00 8.50 -15.13
CA LEU A 16 -7.93 8.33 -16.12
C LEU A 16 -8.44 7.82 -17.47
N LYS A 17 -9.75 7.91 -17.75
CA LYS A 17 -10.27 7.57 -19.08
C LYS A 17 -9.55 8.36 -20.17
N GLY A 18 -9.06 7.64 -21.18
CA GLY A 18 -8.31 8.20 -22.30
C GLY A 18 -6.82 8.41 -22.05
N VAL A 19 -6.33 8.18 -20.82
CA VAL A 19 -4.91 8.27 -20.47
C VAL A 19 -4.22 6.93 -20.78
N ARG A 20 -3.02 6.99 -21.34
CA ARG A 20 -2.16 5.86 -21.68
C ARG A 20 -0.96 5.82 -20.74
N VAL A 21 -0.87 4.76 -19.95
CA VAL A 21 0.22 4.57 -18.98
C VAL A 21 1.08 3.40 -19.40
N LEU A 22 2.38 3.65 -19.60
CA LEU A 22 3.39 2.62 -19.85
C LEU A 22 4.18 2.39 -18.57
N SER A 23 4.37 1.14 -18.17
CA SER A 23 5.23 0.78 -17.05
C SER A 23 6.40 -0.08 -17.50
N LEU A 24 7.58 0.25 -17.00
CA LEU A 24 8.80 -0.58 -17.02
C LEU A 24 9.12 -1.13 -15.63
N ALA A 25 8.30 -0.80 -14.63
CA ALA A 25 8.53 -1.19 -13.25
C ALA A 25 8.26 -2.69 -13.07
N LEU A 26 9.21 -3.37 -12.46
CA LEU A 26 9.16 -4.80 -12.15
C LEU A 26 8.89 -4.99 -10.68
N ASN A 27 8.26 -6.10 -10.32
CA ASN A 27 7.87 -6.40 -8.94
C ASN A 27 7.01 -5.28 -8.31
N LEU A 28 6.48 -5.47 -7.10
CA LEU A 28 5.91 -4.34 -6.37
C LEU A 28 6.97 -3.25 -6.14
N PRO A 29 6.57 -1.96 -6.11
CA PRO A 29 5.19 -1.43 -6.09
C PRO A 29 4.59 -1.06 -7.47
N GLY A 30 5.39 -1.09 -8.54
CA GLY A 30 5.01 -0.51 -9.84
C GLY A 30 3.75 -1.10 -10.49
N PRO A 31 3.62 -2.43 -10.63
CA PRO A 31 2.42 -3.11 -11.10
C PRO A 31 1.19 -2.82 -10.25
N ALA A 32 1.32 -2.61 -8.94
CA ALA A 32 0.16 -2.21 -8.11
C ALA A 32 -0.30 -0.78 -8.45
N ALA A 33 0.64 0.15 -8.68
CA ALA A 33 0.30 1.49 -9.15
C ALA A 33 -0.37 1.44 -10.54
N LEU A 34 0.15 0.60 -11.45
CA LEU A 34 -0.40 0.42 -12.78
C LEU A 34 -1.82 -0.20 -12.75
N MET A 35 -2.03 -1.21 -11.90
CA MET A 35 -3.35 -1.81 -11.65
C MET A 35 -4.36 -0.74 -11.21
N ARG A 36 -3.97 0.14 -10.28
CA ARG A 36 -4.82 1.28 -9.85
C ARG A 36 -5.12 2.24 -10.99
N CYS A 37 -4.13 2.56 -11.83
CA CYS A 37 -4.33 3.40 -13.01
C CYS A 37 -5.36 2.78 -13.97
N ARG A 38 -5.28 1.47 -14.22
CA ARG A 38 -6.25 0.72 -15.02
C ARG A 38 -7.64 0.75 -14.40
N GLN A 39 -7.75 0.55 -13.07
CA GLN A 39 -9.04 0.63 -12.35
C GLN A 39 -9.68 2.02 -12.44
N MET A 40 -8.87 3.07 -12.57
CA MET A 40 -9.32 4.45 -12.84
C MET A 40 -9.60 4.72 -14.33
N GLY A 41 -9.48 3.73 -15.22
CA GLY A 41 -9.85 3.82 -16.63
C GLY A 41 -8.72 4.09 -17.60
N ALA A 42 -7.45 4.06 -17.15
CA ALA A 42 -6.31 4.20 -18.04
C ALA A 42 -6.14 2.96 -18.94
N SER A 43 -5.61 3.18 -20.15
CA SER A 43 -5.07 2.12 -20.99
C SER A 43 -3.64 1.81 -20.55
N CYS A 44 -3.42 0.65 -19.95
CA CYS A 44 -2.14 0.30 -19.34
C CYS A 44 -1.35 -0.71 -20.17
N VAL A 45 -0.07 -0.43 -20.34
CA VAL A 45 0.91 -1.30 -20.99
C VAL A 45 2.07 -1.53 -20.04
N LYS A 46 2.61 -2.74 -20.01
CA LYS A 46 3.85 -3.05 -19.30
C LYS A 46 4.84 -3.73 -20.24
N LEU A 47 6.06 -3.21 -20.29
CA LEU A 47 7.17 -3.89 -20.95
C LEU A 47 8.08 -4.52 -19.90
N GLU A 48 8.36 -5.80 -20.07
CA GLU A 48 9.16 -6.61 -19.16
C GLU A 48 10.44 -7.09 -19.86
N PRO A 49 11.56 -7.25 -19.15
CA PRO A 49 12.74 -7.86 -19.74
C PRO A 49 12.46 -9.31 -20.16
N PRO A 50 13.19 -9.84 -21.16
CA PRO A 50 13.11 -11.25 -21.48
C PRO A 50 13.47 -12.12 -20.27
N PRO A 51 12.90 -13.33 -20.16
CA PRO A 51 13.24 -14.23 -19.07
C PRO A 51 14.70 -14.72 -19.18
N PRO A 52 15.26 -15.28 -18.08
CA PRO A 52 16.56 -15.94 -18.12
C PRO A 52 16.63 -17.04 -19.19
N GLN A 53 17.84 -17.31 -19.69
CA GLN A 53 18.06 -18.39 -20.64
C GLN A 53 17.62 -19.74 -20.06
N GLY A 54 16.89 -20.54 -20.86
CA GLY A 54 16.35 -21.83 -20.43
C GLY A 54 15.02 -21.75 -19.68
N ALA A 55 14.45 -20.56 -19.49
CA ALA A 55 13.11 -20.43 -18.91
C ALA A 55 12.02 -21.00 -19.86
N PRO A 56 10.89 -21.51 -19.30
CA PRO A 56 9.77 -22.00 -20.10
C PRO A 56 9.21 -20.95 -21.06
N ALA A 57 8.57 -21.42 -22.14
CA ALA A 57 7.86 -20.54 -23.07
C ALA A 57 6.80 -19.71 -22.32
N GLY A 58 6.76 -18.40 -22.58
CA GLY A 58 5.87 -17.46 -21.89
C GLY A 58 6.38 -16.94 -20.54
N ALA A 59 7.60 -17.30 -20.12
CA ALA A 59 8.26 -16.69 -18.97
C ALA A 59 8.55 -15.20 -19.19
N SER A 60 8.77 -14.49 -18.09
CA SER A 60 9.11 -13.06 -18.05
C SER A 60 10.33 -12.87 -17.17
N GLY A 61 11.10 -11.80 -17.37
CA GLY A 61 12.14 -11.39 -16.43
C GLY A 61 11.62 -10.61 -15.21
N ASP A 62 10.31 -10.46 -15.02
CA ASP A 62 9.74 -9.97 -13.75
C ASP A 62 9.75 -11.08 -12.68
N PRO A 63 10.52 -10.92 -11.57
CA PRO A 63 10.60 -11.93 -10.52
C PRO A 63 9.25 -12.27 -9.87
N MET A 64 8.30 -11.33 -9.81
CA MET A 64 6.98 -11.56 -9.21
C MET A 64 6.22 -12.68 -9.92
N LYS A 65 6.39 -12.83 -11.24
CA LYS A 65 5.76 -13.91 -12.01
C LYS A 65 6.23 -15.28 -11.55
N HIS A 66 7.46 -15.37 -11.03
CA HIS A 66 8.04 -16.59 -10.48
C HIS A 66 7.73 -16.77 -8.99
N TYR A 67 7.79 -15.70 -8.20
CA TYR A 67 7.53 -15.76 -6.76
C TYR A 67 6.07 -16.06 -6.45
N ASN A 68 5.13 -15.44 -7.17
CA ASN A 68 3.70 -15.64 -6.95
C ASN A 68 2.88 -15.39 -8.23
N PRO A 69 2.62 -16.43 -9.04
CA PRO A 69 1.84 -16.33 -10.27
C PRO A 69 0.42 -15.78 -10.07
N THR A 70 -0.22 -16.11 -8.94
CA THR A 70 -1.59 -15.63 -8.61
C THR A 70 -1.60 -14.13 -8.38
N ALA A 71 -0.66 -13.60 -7.59
CA ALA A 71 -0.53 -12.16 -7.37
C ALA A 71 -0.14 -11.43 -8.65
N TYR A 72 0.78 -12.00 -9.44
CA TYR A 72 1.13 -11.46 -10.75
C TYR A 72 -0.09 -11.36 -11.67
N ALA A 73 -0.92 -12.41 -11.75
CA ALA A 73 -2.13 -12.38 -12.57
C ALA A 73 -3.11 -11.28 -12.10
N ALA A 74 -3.32 -11.13 -10.79
CA ALA A 74 -4.18 -10.09 -10.23
C ALA A 74 -3.68 -8.67 -10.56
N LEU A 75 -2.37 -8.41 -10.45
CA LEU A 75 -1.77 -7.11 -10.73
C LEU A 75 -1.81 -6.71 -12.22
N HIS A 76 -1.89 -7.70 -13.12
CA HIS A 76 -1.87 -7.49 -14.56
C HIS A 76 -3.22 -7.75 -15.24
N ASP A 77 -4.29 -8.00 -14.47
CA ASP A 77 -5.63 -8.13 -15.03
C ASP A 77 -6.03 -6.85 -15.80
N GLY A 78 -6.34 -7.02 -17.09
CA GLY A 78 -6.65 -5.91 -18.01
C GLY A 78 -5.46 -5.01 -18.38
N VAL A 79 -4.22 -5.39 -18.06
CA VAL A 79 -2.99 -4.71 -18.50
C VAL A 79 -2.39 -5.45 -19.69
N ARG A 80 -2.02 -4.74 -20.75
CA ARG A 80 -1.29 -5.35 -21.87
C ARG A 80 0.19 -5.52 -21.52
N THR A 81 0.67 -6.75 -21.43
CA THR A 81 2.08 -7.05 -21.16
C THR A 81 2.84 -7.40 -22.44
N GLY A 82 4.15 -7.15 -22.47
CA GLY A 82 5.01 -7.56 -23.58
C GLY A 82 6.48 -7.58 -23.20
N LEU A 83 7.27 -8.39 -23.90
CA LEU A 83 8.72 -8.47 -23.65
C LEU A 83 9.49 -7.42 -24.45
N ALA A 84 10.49 -6.79 -23.84
CA ALA A 84 11.44 -5.90 -24.51
C ALA A 84 12.81 -5.93 -23.80
N ASP A 85 13.85 -6.36 -24.51
CA ASP A 85 15.22 -6.21 -24.03
C ASP A 85 15.73 -4.78 -24.32
N LEU A 86 15.64 -3.92 -23.32
CA LEU A 86 16.01 -2.51 -23.43
C LEU A 86 17.51 -2.28 -23.66
N LYS A 87 18.35 -3.33 -23.62
CA LYS A 87 19.78 -3.24 -23.98
C LYS A 87 20.03 -3.43 -25.48
N THR A 88 19.01 -3.81 -26.24
CA THR A 88 19.09 -4.04 -27.69
C THR A 88 18.42 -2.92 -28.47
N GLU A 89 18.86 -2.69 -29.70
CA GLU A 89 18.23 -1.73 -30.61
C GLU A 89 16.75 -2.08 -30.87
N ALA A 90 16.43 -3.37 -31.01
CA ALA A 90 15.06 -3.84 -31.22
C ALA A 90 14.16 -3.54 -30.02
N GLY A 91 14.65 -3.76 -28.79
CA GLY A 91 13.90 -3.44 -27.59
C GLY A 91 13.74 -1.94 -27.37
N GLN A 92 14.77 -1.14 -27.66
CA GLN A 92 14.68 0.33 -27.64
C GLN A 92 13.68 0.85 -28.68
N LYS A 93 13.69 0.32 -29.91
CA LYS A 93 12.70 0.66 -30.94
C LYS A 93 11.27 0.33 -30.50
N LYS A 94 11.07 -0.83 -29.87
CA LYS A 94 9.76 -1.23 -29.31
C LYS A 94 9.32 -0.28 -28.20
N LEU A 95 10.22 0.04 -27.27
CA LEU A 95 9.97 0.98 -26.18
C LEU A 95 9.55 2.35 -26.72
N HIS A 96 10.33 2.94 -27.63
CA HIS A 96 10.04 4.25 -28.20
C HIS A 96 8.73 4.28 -29.01
N SER A 97 8.34 3.16 -29.63
CA SER A 97 7.03 3.04 -30.29
C SER A 97 5.85 3.11 -29.31
N GLU A 98 6.00 2.54 -28.11
CA GLU A 98 5.00 2.67 -27.03
C GLU A 98 5.05 4.08 -26.40
N LEU A 99 6.25 4.63 -26.16
CA LEU A 99 6.42 5.98 -25.60
C LEU A 99 5.80 7.07 -26.46
N ALA A 100 5.86 6.96 -27.78
CA ALA A 100 5.25 7.92 -28.71
C ALA A 100 3.73 8.08 -28.54
N LYS A 101 3.08 7.15 -27.83
CA LYS A 101 1.64 7.16 -27.54
C LYS A 101 1.36 7.22 -26.04
N THR A 102 2.37 7.38 -25.21
CA THR A 102 2.24 7.30 -23.75
C THR A 102 2.09 8.69 -23.15
N ASP A 103 1.12 8.85 -22.26
CA ASP A 103 0.97 10.07 -21.48
C ASP A 103 1.85 10.03 -20.24
N VAL A 104 1.92 8.89 -19.54
CA VAL A 104 2.73 8.73 -18.33
C VAL A 104 3.54 7.44 -18.37
N LEU A 105 4.87 7.57 -18.20
CA LEU A 105 5.80 6.46 -18.01
C LEU A 105 6.02 6.23 -16.50
N ILE A 106 5.88 4.98 -16.05
CA ILE A 106 6.26 4.53 -14.70
C ILE A 106 7.53 3.69 -14.79
N THR A 107 8.54 4.02 -13.98
CA THR A 107 9.78 3.24 -13.86
C THR A 107 10.07 2.90 -12.40
N SER A 108 10.76 1.79 -12.13
CA SER A 108 11.29 1.45 -10.80
C SER A 108 12.79 1.12 -10.88
N PHE A 109 13.54 1.93 -11.62
CA PHE A 109 14.96 1.73 -11.86
C PHE A 109 15.78 2.74 -11.07
N ARG A 110 16.99 2.32 -10.69
CA ARG A 110 18.00 3.26 -10.15
C ARG A 110 18.32 4.35 -11.17
N PRO A 111 18.63 5.58 -10.74
CA PRO A 111 19.04 6.66 -11.63
C PRO A 111 20.16 6.25 -12.61
N SER A 112 21.17 5.54 -12.14
CA SER A 112 22.29 5.04 -12.94
C SER A 112 21.86 4.08 -14.04
N ALA A 113 20.84 3.27 -13.81
CA ALA A 113 20.25 2.39 -14.82
C ALA A 113 19.46 3.20 -15.86
N LEU A 114 18.70 4.22 -15.44
CA LEU A 114 18.02 5.14 -16.38
C LEU A 114 19.02 5.85 -17.29
N VAL A 115 20.16 6.29 -16.76
CA VAL A 115 21.26 6.88 -17.57
C VAL A 115 21.75 5.88 -18.62
N LYS A 116 22.11 4.65 -18.21
CA LYS A 116 22.62 3.61 -19.13
C LYS A 116 21.62 3.21 -20.21
N LEU A 117 20.33 3.23 -19.90
CA LEU A 117 19.26 2.87 -20.83
C LEU A 117 18.78 4.06 -21.69
N GLY A 118 19.31 5.27 -21.46
CA GLY A 118 18.86 6.48 -22.18
C GLY A 118 17.47 6.97 -21.77
N LEU A 119 16.99 6.59 -20.58
CA LEU A 119 15.63 6.85 -20.08
C LEU A 119 15.58 7.94 -19.02
N THR A 120 16.59 8.81 -18.98
CA THR A 120 16.56 9.99 -18.12
C THR A 120 15.48 10.95 -18.59
N TRP A 121 14.91 11.72 -17.66
CA TRP A 121 13.94 12.77 -17.96
C TRP A 121 14.35 13.64 -19.14
N LYS A 122 15.57 14.17 -19.10
CA LYS A 122 16.15 15.04 -20.14
C LYS A 122 16.24 14.34 -21.50
N ALA A 123 16.64 13.07 -21.53
CA ALA A 123 16.75 12.31 -22.78
C ALA A 123 15.37 12.04 -23.40
N LEU A 124 14.42 11.58 -22.59
CA LEU A 124 13.06 11.28 -23.04
C LEU A 124 12.32 12.54 -23.50
N HIS A 125 12.45 13.66 -22.80
CA HIS A 125 11.74 14.90 -23.11
C HIS A 125 12.19 15.59 -24.38
N LYS A 126 13.41 15.32 -24.82
CA LYS A 126 13.88 15.80 -26.13
C LYS A 126 13.08 15.18 -27.28
N GLN A 127 12.61 13.94 -27.10
CA GLN A 127 11.89 13.19 -28.14
C GLN A 127 10.37 13.17 -27.91
N HIS A 128 9.94 13.14 -26.65
CA HIS A 128 8.54 12.99 -26.22
C HIS A 128 8.17 14.14 -25.26
N PRO A 129 8.03 15.39 -25.74
CA PRO A 129 7.91 16.59 -24.88
C PRO A 129 6.62 16.65 -24.05
N HIS A 130 5.61 15.84 -24.39
CA HIS A 130 4.36 15.75 -23.65
C HIS A 130 4.33 14.62 -22.63
N LEU A 131 5.28 13.67 -22.68
CA LEU A 131 5.33 12.51 -21.78
C LEU A 131 5.53 12.96 -20.33
N SER A 132 4.85 12.40 -19.35
CA SER A 132 5.28 12.56 -17.95
C SER A 132 6.01 11.30 -17.49
N GLN A 133 6.87 11.45 -16.49
CA GLN A 133 7.62 10.33 -15.93
C GLN A 133 7.45 10.31 -14.42
N VAL A 134 6.97 9.18 -13.92
CA VAL A 134 6.88 8.85 -12.49
C VAL A 134 7.96 7.80 -12.20
N ALA A 135 9.04 8.21 -11.54
CA ALA A 135 10.12 7.34 -11.14
C ALA A 135 9.94 6.89 -9.70
N ILE A 136 9.69 5.61 -9.52
CA ILE A 136 9.68 4.96 -8.21
C ILE A 136 11.12 4.60 -7.86
N VAL A 137 11.61 5.08 -6.72
CA VAL A 137 12.96 4.86 -6.23
C VAL A 137 12.93 4.34 -4.81
N GLY A 138 14.05 3.79 -4.34
CA GLY A 138 14.15 3.36 -2.94
C GLY A 138 14.10 4.53 -1.97
N SER A 139 15.00 5.50 -2.19
CA SER A 139 15.12 6.74 -1.44
C SER A 139 15.38 7.91 -2.39
N LEU A 140 15.16 9.14 -1.93
CA LEU A 140 15.47 10.34 -2.72
C LEU A 140 16.97 10.68 -2.67
N GLY A 141 17.42 11.49 -3.63
CA GLY A 141 18.79 12.01 -3.68
C GLY A 141 19.83 10.92 -3.93
N GLU A 142 21.01 11.04 -3.33
CA GLU A 142 22.12 10.11 -3.51
C GLU A 142 21.77 8.67 -3.09
N ARG A 143 20.87 8.53 -2.11
CA ARG A 143 20.39 7.24 -1.61
C ARG A 143 19.53 6.47 -2.62
N ALA A 144 19.15 7.07 -3.75
CA ALA A 144 18.40 6.39 -4.81
C ALA A 144 19.15 5.21 -5.46
N GLU A 145 20.48 5.15 -5.30
CA GLU A 145 21.31 4.04 -5.76
C GLU A 145 21.41 2.88 -4.75
N GLU A 146 20.98 3.09 -3.52
CA GLU A 146 21.06 2.08 -2.46
C GLU A 146 20.07 0.93 -2.74
N PRO A 147 20.49 -0.34 -2.59
CA PRO A 147 19.56 -1.46 -2.60
C PRO A 147 18.61 -1.38 -1.40
N GLY A 148 17.33 -1.63 -1.64
CA GLY A 148 16.35 -1.76 -0.57
C GLY A 148 15.09 -2.49 -1.05
N HIS A 149 14.32 -2.95 -0.08
CA HIS A 149 13.03 -3.61 -0.24
C HIS A 149 12.11 -3.17 0.90
N ASP A 150 10.83 -3.51 0.81
CA ASP A 150 9.81 -3.18 1.80
C ASP A 150 10.32 -3.22 3.26
N LEU A 151 10.88 -4.35 3.68
CA LEU A 151 11.40 -4.53 5.05
C LEU A 151 12.47 -3.51 5.44
N THR A 152 13.40 -3.16 4.54
CA THR A 152 14.47 -2.22 4.87
C THR A 152 13.93 -0.80 5.03
N TYR A 153 12.94 -0.41 4.21
CA TYR A 153 12.29 0.89 4.35
C TYR A 153 11.43 0.99 5.60
N LEU A 154 10.77 -0.10 6.01
CA LEU A 154 10.07 -0.17 7.29
C LEU A 154 11.04 -0.12 8.48
N ALA A 155 12.19 -0.80 8.38
CA ALA A 155 13.22 -0.79 9.41
C ALA A 155 13.79 0.62 9.64
N GLU A 156 14.10 1.36 8.57
CA GLU A 156 14.58 2.75 8.64
C GLU A 156 13.61 3.70 9.35
N ASN A 157 12.33 3.34 9.42
CA ASN A 157 11.26 4.14 10.02
C ASN A 157 10.70 3.55 11.32
N ASP A 158 11.44 2.63 11.96
CA ASP A 158 11.07 2.00 13.25
C ASP A 158 9.70 1.27 13.21
N LEU A 159 9.28 0.80 12.04
CA LEU A 159 8.02 0.08 11.85
C LEU A 159 8.14 -1.44 12.08
N LEU A 160 9.36 -1.95 12.28
CA LEU A 160 9.62 -3.35 12.63
C LEU A 160 9.85 -3.48 14.14
N THR A 161 8.82 -3.91 14.86
CA THR A 161 8.82 -3.96 16.34
C THR A 161 9.23 -5.33 16.92
N GLY A 162 9.59 -6.28 16.07
CA GLY A 162 10.01 -7.62 16.48
C GLY A 162 10.50 -8.44 15.29
N LEU A 163 10.68 -9.74 15.50
CA LEU A 163 11.20 -10.66 14.48
C LEU A 163 10.14 -11.19 13.50
N ASN A 164 8.86 -10.97 13.79
CA ASN A 164 7.77 -11.40 12.93
C ASN A 164 7.70 -10.51 11.68
N LEU A 165 7.45 -11.12 10.53
CA LEU A 165 7.23 -10.38 9.30
C LEU A 165 5.92 -9.58 9.38
N PRO A 166 5.89 -8.35 8.83
CA PRO A 166 4.65 -7.62 8.61
C PRO A 166 3.63 -8.44 7.80
N ALA A 167 2.34 -8.29 8.11
CA ALA A 167 1.26 -9.02 7.42
C ALA A 167 1.08 -8.62 5.94
N THR A 168 1.70 -7.53 5.50
CA THR A 168 1.70 -7.04 4.12
C THR A 168 2.97 -6.24 3.85
N LEU A 169 3.22 -5.91 2.58
CA LEU A 169 4.30 -5.05 2.14
C LEU A 169 3.87 -3.58 2.26
N TYR A 170 3.98 -3.02 3.46
CA TYR A 170 3.44 -1.69 3.75
C TYR A 170 4.10 -0.60 2.89
N ALA A 171 5.42 -0.56 2.81
CA ALA A 171 6.15 0.47 2.08
C ALA A 171 5.88 0.36 0.57
N ASP A 172 5.84 -0.86 0.03
CA ASP A 172 5.52 -1.08 -1.38
C ASP A 172 4.07 -0.68 -1.68
N MET A 173 3.10 -1.10 -0.86
CA MET A 173 1.70 -0.76 -1.11
C MET A 173 1.44 0.74 -0.92
N GLY A 174 2.02 1.37 0.10
CA GLY A 174 2.00 2.83 0.28
C GLY A 174 2.64 3.57 -0.90
N GLY A 175 3.80 3.10 -1.36
CA GLY A 175 4.49 3.64 -2.53
C GLY A 175 3.66 3.50 -3.81
N SER A 176 2.89 2.42 -3.96
CA SER A 176 1.99 2.23 -5.09
C SER A 176 0.82 3.23 -5.10
N LEU A 177 0.31 3.60 -3.92
CA LEU A 177 -0.71 4.64 -3.77
C LEU A 177 -0.13 5.99 -4.19
N MET A 178 1.03 6.37 -3.65
CA MET A 178 1.73 7.61 -3.98
C MET A 178 2.11 7.69 -5.46
N ALA A 179 2.53 6.58 -6.08
CA ALA A 179 2.82 6.53 -7.51
C ALA A 179 1.55 6.71 -8.36
N SER A 180 0.43 6.08 -7.99
CA SER A 180 -0.84 6.29 -8.69
C SER A 180 -1.37 7.73 -8.53
N GLU A 181 -1.10 8.36 -7.38
CA GLU A 181 -1.39 9.77 -7.13
C GLU A 181 -0.50 10.66 -8.00
N ALA A 182 0.80 10.38 -8.09
CA ALA A 182 1.73 11.09 -8.96
C ALA A 182 1.31 11.00 -10.44
N VAL A 183 0.75 9.87 -10.89
CA VAL A 183 0.16 9.75 -12.24
C VAL A 183 -1.02 10.73 -12.41
N LEU A 184 -1.92 10.82 -11.43
CA LEU A 184 -3.03 11.78 -11.47
C LEU A 184 -2.53 13.22 -11.51
N GLN A 185 -1.56 13.56 -10.66
CA GLN A 185 -0.93 14.88 -10.62
C GLN A 185 -0.27 15.22 -11.96
N ALA A 186 0.45 14.28 -12.56
CA ALA A 186 1.08 14.43 -13.87
C ALA A 186 0.06 14.70 -14.97
N VAL A 187 -1.04 13.94 -14.99
CA VAL A 187 -2.14 14.15 -15.97
C VAL A 187 -2.81 15.50 -15.77
N MET A 188 -3.06 15.92 -14.53
CA MET A 188 -3.61 17.25 -14.23
C MET A 188 -2.64 18.37 -14.67
N HIS A 189 -1.35 18.17 -14.47
CA HIS A 189 -0.31 19.10 -14.92
C HIS A 189 -0.29 19.19 -16.45
N GLN A 190 -0.29 18.06 -17.16
CA GLN A 190 -0.34 18.01 -18.62
C GLN A 190 -1.57 18.73 -19.17
N ARG A 191 -2.76 18.50 -18.58
CA ARG A 191 -4.01 19.15 -19.02
C ARG A 191 -4.00 20.66 -18.79
N SER A 192 -3.35 21.13 -17.73
CA SER A 192 -3.33 22.56 -17.40
C SER A 192 -2.18 23.33 -18.04
N LYS A 193 -1.03 22.69 -18.30
CA LYS A 193 0.20 23.34 -18.79
C LYS A 193 0.63 22.89 -20.18
N GLY A 194 0.07 21.81 -20.72
CA GLY A 194 0.40 21.27 -22.04
C GLY A 194 1.77 20.57 -22.12
N LYS A 195 2.48 20.41 -21.01
CA LYS A 195 3.82 19.80 -20.93
C LYS A 195 3.85 18.68 -19.91
N GLY A 196 4.72 17.70 -20.12
CA GLY A 196 4.98 16.65 -19.14
C GLY A 196 5.66 17.14 -17.87
N VAL A 197 5.65 16.32 -16.83
CA VAL A 197 6.39 16.54 -15.58
C VAL A 197 7.15 15.29 -15.13
N TYR A 198 8.27 15.49 -14.44
CA TYR A 198 9.02 14.45 -13.75
C TYR A 198 8.64 14.45 -12.27
N LEU A 199 8.24 13.29 -11.76
CA LEU A 199 7.90 13.10 -10.34
C LEU A 199 8.65 11.87 -9.82
N GLU A 200 9.23 12.01 -8.63
CA GLU A 200 9.89 10.90 -7.93
C GLU A 200 9.06 10.47 -6.73
N VAL A 201 8.91 9.16 -6.57
CA VAL A 201 8.22 8.54 -5.44
C VAL A 201 9.19 7.59 -4.75
N ALA A 202 9.62 7.96 -3.55
CA ALA A 202 10.51 7.14 -2.74
C ALA A 202 9.72 6.18 -1.85
N LEU A 203 10.11 4.89 -1.85
CA LEU A 203 9.55 3.88 -0.95
C LEU A 203 9.87 4.17 0.52
N SER A 204 11.06 4.70 0.82
CA SER A 204 11.40 5.20 2.16
C SER A 204 10.52 6.38 2.57
N GLY A 205 10.13 7.25 1.63
CA GLY A 205 9.16 8.32 1.87
C GLY A 205 7.75 7.80 2.16
N ALA A 206 7.32 6.75 1.45
CA ALA A 206 6.05 6.08 1.73
C ALA A 206 6.04 5.43 3.12
N ALA A 207 7.12 4.75 3.49
CA ALA A 207 7.32 4.20 4.84
C ALA A 207 7.32 5.30 5.91
N ALA A 208 8.02 6.41 5.67
CA ALA A 208 8.06 7.55 6.58
C ALA A 208 6.69 8.19 6.80
N TYR A 209 5.89 8.32 5.75
CA TYR A 209 4.52 8.83 5.87
C TYR A 209 3.65 7.93 6.75
N MET A 210 3.70 6.61 6.54
CA MET A 210 2.98 5.66 7.39
C MET A 210 3.51 5.62 8.83
N ALA A 211 4.78 5.98 9.05
CA ALA A 211 5.40 6.03 10.37
C ALA A 211 5.02 7.28 11.17
N LEU A 212 4.32 8.27 10.59
CA LEU A 212 3.94 9.49 11.28
C LEU A 212 3.23 9.25 12.63
N PRO A 213 2.22 8.36 12.76
CA PRO A 213 1.61 8.06 14.06
C PRO A 213 2.62 7.55 15.09
N ARG A 214 3.62 6.78 14.66
CA ARG A 214 4.68 6.30 15.55
C ARG A 214 5.66 7.41 15.93
N ALA A 215 6.07 8.23 14.97
CA ALA A 215 6.93 9.39 15.19
C ALA A 215 6.28 10.44 16.12
N TRP A 216 4.96 10.59 16.05
CA TRP A 216 4.17 11.41 16.97
C TRP A 216 3.97 10.78 18.36
N GLY A 217 4.48 9.56 18.59
CA GLY A 217 4.32 8.83 19.85
C GLY A 217 2.94 8.17 20.03
N LEU A 218 2.03 8.30 19.06
CA LEU A 218 0.65 7.80 19.20
C LEU A 218 0.63 6.28 19.32
N THR A 219 1.48 5.55 18.61
CA THR A 219 1.51 4.07 18.59
C THR A 219 2.72 3.48 19.30
N GLN A 220 3.44 4.26 20.12
CA GLN A 220 4.52 3.73 20.96
C GLN A 220 3.97 2.86 22.10
N ALA A 221 4.72 1.86 22.55
CA ALA A 221 4.26 0.99 23.64
C ALA A 221 3.87 1.82 24.89
N GLY A 222 2.67 1.57 25.42
CA GLY A 222 2.14 2.28 26.58
C GLY A 222 1.37 3.58 26.28
N SER A 223 1.37 4.06 25.04
CA SER A 223 0.48 5.15 24.60
C SER A 223 -0.96 4.66 24.43
N ALA A 224 -1.91 5.58 24.24
CA ALA A 224 -3.33 5.25 24.08
C ALA A 224 -3.57 4.22 22.96
N VAL A 225 -3.09 4.49 21.74
CA VAL A 225 -3.23 3.58 20.59
C VAL A 225 -2.02 2.65 20.38
N GLY A 226 -1.11 2.61 21.36
CA GLY A 226 0.00 1.66 21.46
C GLY A 226 -0.22 0.58 22.52
N GLY A 227 -1.46 0.40 22.98
CA GLY A 227 -1.85 -0.65 23.93
C GLY A 227 -1.82 -0.26 25.41
N GLY A 228 -1.55 1.01 25.74
CA GLY A 228 -1.59 1.53 27.11
C GLY A 228 -3.00 1.79 27.63
N HIS A 229 -3.95 2.10 26.75
CA HIS A 229 -5.37 2.24 27.11
C HIS A 229 -6.04 0.85 27.07
N ALA A 230 -6.70 0.44 28.16
CA ALA A 230 -7.34 -0.88 28.25
C ALA A 230 -8.50 -1.09 27.24
N GLY A 231 -9.05 0.00 26.72
CA GLY A 231 -10.01 -0.02 25.62
C GLY A 231 -9.39 -0.10 24.21
N TYR A 232 -8.06 -0.11 24.05
CA TYR A 232 -7.43 -0.22 22.73
C TYR A 232 -6.28 -1.22 22.73
N ARG A 233 -6.62 -2.50 22.53
CA ARG A 233 -5.67 -3.62 22.57
C ARG A 233 -6.31 -4.89 22.00
N VAL A 234 -5.47 -5.85 21.63
CA VAL A 234 -5.91 -7.22 21.34
C VAL A 234 -5.78 -8.08 22.60
N TYR A 235 -6.88 -8.70 23.01
CA TYR A 235 -6.97 -9.60 24.17
C TYR A 235 -7.27 -11.03 23.74
N ALA A 236 -6.92 -11.99 24.61
CA ALA A 236 -7.42 -13.36 24.49
C ALA A 236 -8.90 -13.41 24.92
N CYS A 237 -9.67 -14.29 24.27
CA CYS A 237 -11.02 -14.68 24.69
C CYS A 237 -11.13 -16.21 24.73
N LYS A 238 -12.29 -16.75 25.13
CA LYS A 238 -12.45 -18.19 25.42
C LYS A 238 -12.09 -19.11 24.25
N ASP A 239 -12.36 -18.68 23.02
CA ASP A 239 -12.16 -19.46 21.79
C ASP A 239 -11.47 -18.65 20.66
N GLY A 240 -10.54 -17.77 21.04
CA GLY A 240 -9.74 -16.99 20.10
C GLY A 240 -9.19 -15.69 20.69
N ARG A 241 -9.21 -14.62 19.89
CA ARG A 241 -8.80 -13.27 20.30
C ARG A 241 -9.89 -12.25 20.00
N VAL A 242 -9.80 -11.08 20.61
CA VAL A 242 -10.66 -9.93 20.31
C VAL A 242 -9.82 -8.67 20.24
N ALA A 243 -9.94 -7.95 19.12
CA ALA A 243 -9.46 -6.59 18.99
C ALA A 243 -10.50 -5.65 19.61
N VAL A 244 -10.09 -4.88 20.61
CA VAL A 244 -10.91 -3.88 21.30
C VAL A 244 -10.44 -2.50 20.85
N ALA A 245 -11.38 -1.63 20.46
CA ALA A 245 -11.11 -0.26 20.03
C ALA A 245 -12.08 0.78 20.63
N ALA A 246 -12.38 0.64 21.91
CA ALA A 246 -13.20 1.54 22.72
C ALA A 246 -12.38 2.70 23.33
N LEU A 247 -11.88 3.64 22.50
CA LEU A 247 -11.12 4.81 22.98
C LEU A 247 -12.00 5.93 23.52
N GLU A 248 -13.11 6.19 22.84
CA GLU A 248 -13.97 7.32 23.12
C GLU A 248 -14.64 7.12 24.49
N PRO A 249 -14.86 8.20 25.28
CA PRO A 249 -15.36 8.06 26.66
C PRO A 249 -16.66 7.24 26.79
N HIS A 250 -17.56 7.31 25.81
CA HIS A 250 -18.80 6.55 25.82
C HIS A 250 -18.57 5.05 25.54
N PHE A 251 -17.71 4.70 24.57
CA PHE A 251 -17.33 3.30 24.33
C PHE A 251 -16.56 2.70 25.51
N ALA A 252 -15.64 3.47 26.11
CA ALA A 252 -14.94 3.04 27.33
C ALA A 252 -15.92 2.80 28.49
N ALA A 253 -16.93 3.67 28.66
CA ALA A 253 -17.97 3.48 29.65
C ALA A 253 -18.81 2.22 29.39
N SER A 254 -19.22 1.96 28.14
CA SER A 254 -19.94 0.73 27.78
C SER A 254 -19.10 -0.53 28.06
N LEU A 255 -17.82 -0.52 27.69
CA LEU A 255 -16.89 -1.63 27.97
C LEU A 255 -16.72 -1.86 29.47
N CYS A 256 -16.48 -0.79 30.25
CA CYS A 256 -16.35 -0.86 31.70
C CYS A 256 -17.63 -1.40 32.36
N ALA A 257 -18.80 -0.92 31.95
CA ALA A 257 -20.09 -1.42 32.46
C ALA A 257 -20.29 -2.91 32.16
N ALA A 258 -19.89 -3.38 30.97
CA ALA A 258 -19.98 -4.79 30.60
C ALA A 258 -19.00 -5.69 31.39
N ALA A 259 -17.80 -5.17 31.64
CA ALA A 259 -16.71 -5.87 32.32
C ALA A 259 -16.77 -5.77 33.86
N GLY A 260 -17.62 -4.91 34.41
CA GLY A 260 -17.71 -4.67 35.85
C GLY A 260 -16.61 -3.75 36.40
N VAL A 261 -16.09 -2.85 35.58
CA VAL A 261 -15.12 -1.80 36.00
C VAL A 261 -15.89 -0.55 36.42
N GLU A 262 -15.65 -0.06 37.63
CA GLU A 262 -16.39 1.07 38.21
C GLU A 262 -16.08 2.43 37.57
N ALA A 263 -14.84 2.64 37.09
CA ALA A 263 -14.39 3.92 36.54
C ALA A 263 -13.89 3.78 35.10
N SER A 264 -14.50 4.51 34.17
CA SER A 264 -14.12 4.55 32.75
C SER A 264 -13.46 5.88 32.32
N GLY A 265 -13.11 6.73 33.29
CA GLY A 265 -12.43 7.99 33.00
C GLY A 265 -11.06 7.77 32.36
N MET A 266 -10.59 8.77 31.60
CA MET A 266 -9.35 8.65 30.80
C MET A 266 -8.17 8.09 31.59
N LYS A 267 -7.91 8.55 32.83
CA LYS A 267 -6.81 8.03 33.67
C LYS A 267 -7.04 6.59 34.14
N ALA A 268 -8.28 6.22 34.45
CA ALA A 268 -8.62 4.89 34.94
C ALA A 268 -8.30 3.82 33.89
N MET A 269 -8.56 4.12 32.61
CA MET A 269 -8.29 3.22 31.50
C MET A 269 -6.79 2.91 31.26
N PHE A 270 -5.86 3.63 31.88
CA PHE A 270 -4.42 3.33 31.84
C PHE A 270 -3.93 2.54 33.05
N THR A 271 -4.80 2.26 34.04
CA THR A 271 -4.39 1.58 35.27
C THR A 271 -4.26 0.06 35.05
N PRO A 272 -3.26 -0.61 35.66
CA PRO A 272 -3.14 -2.06 35.60
C PRO A 272 -4.41 -2.81 36.02
N ALA A 273 -5.09 -2.35 37.08
CA ALA A 273 -6.32 -2.96 37.56
C ALA A 273 -7.45 -2.98 36.51
N THR A 274 -7.55 -1.92 35.70
CA THR A 274 -8.55 -1.88 34.61
C THR A 274 -8.19 -2.84 33.48
N HIS A 275 -6.90 -2.93 33.13
CA HIS A 275 -6.42 -3.93 32.16
C HIS A 275 -6.73 -5.35 32.62
N GLU A 276 -6.36 -5.69 33.85
CA GLU A 276 -6.54 -7.03 34.42
C GLU A 276 -8.01 -7.43 34.50
N THR A 277 -8.90 -6.51 34.91
CA THR A 277 -10.34 -6.77 35.00
C THR A 277 -10.95 -7.03 33.62
N ILE A 278 -10.65 -6.17 32.64
CA ILE A 278 -11.13 -6.34 31.25
C ILE A 278 -10.58 -7.64 30.64
N GLU A 279 -9.29 -7.93 30.83
CA GLU A 279 -8.67 -9.15 30.32
C GLU A 279 -9.29 -10.41 30.93
N ALA A 280 -9.49 -10.45 32.26
CA ALA A 280 -10.11 -11.57 32.95
C ALA A 280 -11.55 -11.79 32.46
N TRP A 281 -12.32 -10.71 32.30
CA TRP A 281 -13.67 -10.79 31.77
C TRP A 281 -13.69 -11.32 30.33
N LEU A 282 -12.87 -10.76 29.43
CA LEU A 282 -12.78 -11.18 28.02
C LEU A 282 -12.40 -12.65 27.86
N LYS A 283 -11.47 -13.17 28.67
CA LYS A 283 -11.06 -14.58 28.68
C LYS A 283 -12.21 -15.56 28.93
N THR A 284 -13.27 -15.13 29.62
CA THR A 284 -14.44 -15.99 29.91
C THR A 284 -15.49 -16.00 28.80
N ARG A 285 -15.41 -15.06 27.83
CA ARG A 285 -16.41 -14.88 26.78
C ARG A 285 -15.99 -15.57 25.49
N THR A 286 -16.95 -16.22 24.84
CA THR A 286 -16.78 -16.73 23.48
C THR A 286 -16.83 -15.59 22.46
N ARG A 287 -16.26 -15.80 21.28
CA ARG A 287 -16.34 -14.86 20.16
C ARG A 287 -17.79 -14.52 19.80
N LYS A 288 -18.67 -15.53 19.77
CA LYS A 288 -20.11 -15.33 19.50
C LYS A 288 -20.80 -14.43 20.53
N GLU A 289 -20.45 -14.57 21.81
CA GLU A 289 -20.97 -13.68 22.86
C GLU A 289 -20.45 -12.25 22.70
N LEU A 290 -19.16 -12.10 22.40
CA LEU A 290 -18.53 -10.79 22.18
C LEU A 290 -19.08 -10.08 20.94
N ASP A 291 -19.25 -10.77 19.82
CA ASP A 291 -19.83 -10.20 18.59
C ASP A 291 -21.27 -9.72 18.84
N LYS A 292 -22.06 -10.48 19.60
CA LYS A 292 -23.41 -10.08 19.99
C LYS A 292 -23.39 -8.85 20.90
N LEU A 293 -22.49 -8.84 21.89
CA LEU A 293 -22.34 -7.73 22.83
C LEU A 293 -21.90 -6.43 22.13
N ALA A 294 -20.96 -6.53 21.18
CA ALA A 294 -20.45 -5.41 20.39
C ALA A 294 -21.58 -4.61 19.75
N VAL A 295 -22.55 -5.30 19.14
CA VAL A 295 -23.72 -4.68 18.52
C VAL A 295 -24.73 -4.17 19.57
N GLN A 296 -24.97 -4.94 20.63
CA GLN A 296 -26.00 -4.61 21.63
C GLN A 296 -25.64 -3.42 22.52
N GLN A 297 -24.35 -3.22 22.78
CA GLN A 297 -23.84 -2.19 23.69
C GLN A 297 -22.99 -1.13 22.98
N ASP A 298 -22.96 -1.17 21.65
CA ASP A 298 -22.20 -0.26 20.80
C ASP A 298 -20.72 -0.19 21.23
N ILE A 299 -20.08 -1.35 21.32
CA ILE A 299 -18.66 -1.47 21.72
C ILE A 299 -17.86 -1.87 20.48
N PRO A 300 -16.84 -1.09 20.07
CA PRO A 300 -15.99 -1.44 18.93
C PRO A 300 -15.11 -2.67 19.22
N LEU A 301 -15.64 -3.85 18.91
CA LEU A 301 -14.96 -5.14 19.05
C LEU A 301 -14.91 -5.87 17.70
N HIS A 302 -13.82 -6.59 17.44
CA HIS A 302 -13.74 -7.55 16.34
C HIS A 302 -13.07 -8.84 16.81
N THR A 303 -13.77 -9.97 16.69
CA THR A 303 -13.25 -11.26 17.14
C THR A 303 -12.44 -11.95 16.04
N LEU A 304 -11.36 -12.61 16.45
CA LEU A 304 -10.39 -13.25 15.59
C LEU A 304 -10.33 -14.74 15.96
N ALA A 305 -10.37 -15.61 14.95
CA ALA A 305 -10.10 -17.03 15.15
C ALA A 305 -8.68 -17.22 15.75
N PRO A 306 -8.44 -18.35 16.44
CA PRO A 306 -7.14 -18.68 17.03
C PRO A 306 -5.98 -18.39 16.07
#